data_AF-A0A843CAF8-F1
#
_entry.id   AF-A0A843CAF8-F1
#
_cell.length_a   1.000
_cell.length_b   1.000
_cell.length_c   1.000
_cell.angle_alpha   90.00
_cell.angle_beta   90.00
_cell.angle_gamma   90.00
#
_symmetry.space_group_name_H-M   'P 1'
#
loop_
_entity.id
_entity.type
_entity.pdbx_description
1 polymer ?
#
loop_
_entity_poly.entity_id
_entity_poly.type
_entity_poly.pdbx_seq_one_letter_code
_entity_poly.pdbx_strand_id
1 'polypeptide(L)'
;MSIQKQKKEDIKIIHDIREQPWGQRVFRIYDPDNHIIEFTESMTSVVLRLHSKGIKTEEISKKTMMPPEFIKMTIQQNKTIP
;
A
#
# COMPACT_ATOMS: atom_id res chain seq x y z
N MET A 1 6.70 4.15 -39.54
CA MET A 1 6.39 3.90 -38.12
C MET A 1 7.28 2.77 -37.64
N SER A 2 8.36 3.08 -36.91
CA SER A 2 9.27 2.05 -36.40
C SER A 2 8.80 1.62 -35.01
N ILE A 3 8.32 0.39 -34.90
CA ILE A 3 7.90 -0.23 -33.64
C ILE A 3 9.20 -0.48 -32.86
N GLN A 4 9.48 0.34 -31.85
CA GLN A 4 10.65 0.14 -31.00
C GLN A 4 10.43 -1.12 -30.16
N LYS A 5 11.29 -2.11 -30.38
CA LYS A 5 11.32 -3.36 -29.63
C LYS A 5 11.81 -3.04 -28.20
N GLN A 6 10.94 -3.23 -27.22
CA GLN A 6 11.20 -2.94 -25.81
C GLN A 6 12.45 -3.72 -25.36
N LYS A 7 13.52 -3.01 -24.98
CA LYS A 7 14.70 -3.63 -24.35
C LYS A 7 14.27 -4.18 -22.99
N LYS A 8 14.58 -5.45 -22.73
CA LYS A 8 14.51 -6.03 -21.39
C LYS A 8 15.64 -5.41 -20.59
N GLU A 9 15.37 -4.30 -19.92
CA GLU A 9 16.31 -3.75 -18.94
C GLU A 9 16.09 -4.41 -17.60
N ASP A 10 17.19 -4.63 -16.88
CA ASP A 10 17.16 -5.23 -15.55
C ASP A 10 16.47 -4.27 -14.57
N ILE A 11 15.33 -4.68 -14.04
CA ILE A 11 14.62 -3.95 -13.00
C ILE A 11 15.50 -3.95 -11.75
N LYS A 12 15.98 -2.77 -11.33
CA LYS A 12 16.77 -2.63 -10.10
C LYS A 12 15.82 -2.47 -8.92
N ILE A 13 15.83 -3.44 -8.01
CA ILE A 13 15.06 -3.38 -6.77
C ILE A 13 15.80 -2.47 -5.78
N ILE A 14 15.11 -1.45 -5.25
CA ILE A 14 15.65 -0.56 -4.23
C ILE A 14 15.64 -1.28 -2.88
N HIS A 15 14.50 -1.87 -2.54
CA HIS A 15 14.34 -2.74 -1.38
C HIS A 15 13.19 -3.71 -1.60
N ASP A 16 13.31 -4.90 -0.99
CA ASP A 16 12.21 -5.86 -0.87
C ASP A 16 11.00 -5.26 -0.11
N ILE A 17 9.92 -6.02 0.03
CA ILE A 17 8.72 -5.56 0.75
C ILE A 17 9.09 -5.13 2.17
N ARG A 18 8.89 -3.84 2.47
CA ARG A 18 9.10 -3.25 3.80
C ARG A 18 7.79 -2.76 4.37
N GLU A 19 7.64 -2.91 5.69
CA GLU A 19 6.51 -2.32 6.43
C GLU A 19 6.91 -0.93 6.93
N GLN A 20 6.08 0.07 6.62
CA GLN A 20 6.22 1.43 7.12
C GLN A 20 5.75 1.52 8.59
N PRO A 21 6.13 2.57 9.35
CA PRO A 21 5.72 2.73 10.74
C PRO A 21 4.20 2.70 10.95
N TRP A 22 3.43 3.20 9.97
CA TRP A 22 1.96 3.16 9.96
C TRP A 22 1.38 1.81 9.51
N GLY A 23 2.21 0.81 9.25
CA GLY A 23 1.82 -0.55 8.90
C GLY A 23 1.63 -0.81 7.41
N GLN A 24 1.79 0.17 6.52
CA GLN A 24 1.66 -0.06 5.08
C GLN A 24 2.85 -0.84 4.53
N ARG A 25 2.61 -1.87 3.72
CA ARG A 25 3.69 -2.56 3.02
C ARG A 25 3.99 -1.88 1.70
N VAL A 26 5.27 -1.68 1.45
CA VAL A 26 5.79 -0.99 0.27
C VAL A 26 6.95 -1.75 -0.36
N PHE A 27 6.95 -1.78 -1.68
CA PHE A 27 8.01 -2.31 -2.52
C PHE A 27 8.43 -1.24 -3.52
N ARG A 28 9.73 -1.02 -3.68
CA ARG A 28 10.25 0.04 -4.56
C ARG A 28 11.26 -0.52 -5.55
N ILE A 29 11.11 -0.10 -6.79
CA ILE A 29 12.04 -0.41 -7.87
C ILE A 29 12.42 0.87 -8.60
N TYR A 30 13.54 0.82 -9.32
CA TYR A 30 13.82 1.76 -10.38
C TYR A 30 13.22 1.27 -11.69
N ASP A 31 12.67 2.20 -12.46
CA ASP A 31 12.42 2.00 -13.88
C ASP A 31 13.74 2.12 -14.68
N PRO A 32 13.75 1.78 -15.98
CA PRO A 32 14.89 1.96 -16.88
C PRO A 32 15.50 3.36 -16.90
N ASP A 33 14.70 4.39 -16.64
CA ASP A 33 15.10 5.81 -16.64
C ASP A 33 15.53 6.30 -15.23
N ASN A 34 15.71 5.39 -14.28
CA ASN A 34 16.04 5.64 -12.87
C ASN A 34 14.99 6.42 -12.06
N HIS A 35 13.73 6.46 -12.49
CA HIS A 35 12.62 6.91 -11.65
C HIS A 35 12.25 5.84 -10.62
N ILE A 36 11.85 6.29 -9.43
CA ILE A 36 11.39 5.40 -8.37
C ILE A 36 9.92 5.06 -8.61
N ILE A 37 9.62 3.79 -8.86
CA ILE A 37 8.27 3.25 -8.88
C ILE A 37 7.98 2.61 -7.52
N GLU A 38 6.89 3.03 -6.89
CA GLU A 38 6.46 2.53 -5.60
C GLU A 38 5.17 1.71 -5.74
N PHE A 39 5.23 0.45 -5.29
CA PHE A 39 4.08 -0.43 -5.15
C PHE A 39 3.69 -0.49 -3.68
N THR A 40 2.48 -0.05 -3.36
CA THR A 40 1.96 -0.05 -1.99
C THR A 40 0.61 -0.73 -1.88
N GLU A 41 0.33 -1.25 -0.68
CA GLU A 41 -1.05 -1.59 -0.32
C GLU A 41 -1.88 -0.32 -0.16
N SER A 42 -3.16 -0.37 -0.55
CA SER A 42 -4.07 0.75 -0.29
C SER A 42 -4.24 0.97 1.22
N MET A 43 -4.42 2.23 1.64
CA MET A 43 -4.64 2.52 3.07
C MET A 43 -5.90 1.82 3.61
N THR A 44 -6.91 1.64 2.77
CA THR A 44 -8.11 0.85 3.07
C THR A 44 -7.74 -0.60 3.41
N SER A 45 -6.89 -1.24 2.62
CA SER A 45 -6.40 -2.61 2.89
C SER A 45 -5.59 -2.69 4.19
N VAL A 46 -4.76 -1.69 4.47
CA VAL A 46 -4.00 -1.60 5.73
C VAL A 46 -4.95 -1.52 6.92
N VAL A 47 -5.94 -0.63 6.86
CA VAL A 47 -6.97 -0.47 7.90
C VAL A 47 -7.74 -1.77 8.13
N LEU A 48 -8.24 -2.42 7.06
CA LEU A 48 -8.98 -3.67 7.17
C LEU A 48 -8.15 -4.79 7.77
N ARG A 49 -6.86 -4.88 7.41
CA ARG A 49 -5.93 -5.87 7.97
C ARG A 49 -5.61 -5.60 9.43
N LEU A 50 -5.45 -4.34 9.83
CA LEU A 50 -5.22 -4.00 11.24
C LEU A 50 -6.47 -4.30 12.08
N HIS A 51 -7.66 -4.00 11.55
CA HIS A 51 -8.92 -4.32 12.18
C HIS A 51 -9.15 -5.84 12.28
N SER A 52 -8.82 -6.61 11.24
CA SER A 52 -8.95 -8.08 11.27
C SER A 52 -8.00 -8.75 12.26
N LYS A 53 -6.90 -8.09 12.65
CA LYS A 53 -6.02 -8.50 13.75
C LYS A 53 -6.59 -8.18 15.14
N GLY A 54 -7.78 -7.59 15.23
CA GLY A 54 -8.44 -7.22 16.49
C GLY A 54 -7.98 -5.89 17.09
N ILE A 55 -7.24 -5.07 16.33
CA ILE A 55 -6.80 -3.75 16.79
C ILE A 55 -8.00 -2.79 16.77
N LYS A 56 -8.15 -1.98 17.84
CA LYS A 56 -9.26 -1.03 17.97
C LYS A 56 -9.11 0.15 16.99
N THR A 57 -10.23 0.68 16.51
CA THR A 57 -10.30 1.84 15.60
C THR A 57 -9.42 3.01 16.07
N GLU A 58 -9.42 3.32 17.37
CA GLU A 58 -8.65 4.43 17.94
C GLU A 58 -7.13 4.18 17.87
N GLU A 59 -6.70 2.94 18.07
CA GLU A 59 -5.29 2.54 17.94
C GLU A 59 -4.85 2.52 16.48
N ILE A 60 -5.72 2.06 15.58
CA ILE A 60 -5.50 2.15 14.13
C ILE A 60 -5.34 3.61 13.73
N SER A 61 -6.23 4.50 14.18
CA SER A 61 -6.15 5.94 13.90
C SER A 61 -4.84 6.55 14.36
N LYS A 62 -4.40 6.24 15.59
CA LYS A 62 -3.11 6.70 16.11
C LYS A 62 -1.93 6.16 15.30
N LYS A 63 -1.97 4.88 14.89
CA LYS A 63 -0.89 4.24 14.14
C LYS A 63 -0.81 4.73 12.70
N THR A 64 -1.94 4.85 12.02
CA THR A 64 -1.99 5.24 10.60
C THR A 64 -2.09 6.74 10.39
N MET A 65 -2.30 7.52 11.45
CA MET A 65 -2.60 8.95 11.42
C MET A 65 -3.83 9.30 10.56
N MET A 66 -4.72 8.32 10.35
CA MET A 66 -5.94 8.50 9.56
C MET A 66 -7.09 8.93 10.47
N PRO A 67 -8.03 9.76 9.95
CA PRO A 67 -9.22 10.13 10.70
C PRO A 67 -10.02 8.90 11.17
N PRO A 68 -10.49 8.86 12.43
CA PRO A 68 -11.33 7.77 12.93
C PRO A 68 -12.57 7.52 12.05
N GLU A 69 -13.14 8.57 11.47
CA GLU A 69 -14.29 8.50 10.56
C GLU A 69 -13.95 7.68 9.31
N PHE A 70 -12.80 7.92 8.69
CA PHE A 70 -12.34 7.17 7.52
C PHE A 70 -12.18 5.68 7.84
N ILE A 71 -11.65 5.36 9.02
CA ILE A 71 -11.45 3.99 9.48
C ILE A 71 -12.80 3.28 9.68
N LYS A 72 -13.76 3.94 10.35
CA LYS A 72 -15.12 3.42 10.55
C LYS A 72 -15.81 3.17 9.21
N MET A 73 -15.75 4.13 8.28
CA MET A 73 -16.32 3.98 6.94
C MET A 73 -15.70 2.80 6.20
N THR A 74 -14.38 2.66 6.23
CA THR A 74 -13.65 1.55 5.60
C THR A 74 -14.12 0.19 6.14
N ILE A 75 -14.19 0.05 7.46
CA ILE A 75 -14.64 -1.18 8.12
C ILE A 75 -16.10 -1.50 7.76
N GLN A 76 -16.94 -0.49 7.67
CA GLN A 76 -18.35 -0.64 7.33
C GLN A 76 -18.57 -1.04 5.87
N GLN A 77 -17.85 -0.43 4.93
CA GLN A 77 -17.93 -0.75 3.50
C GLN A 77 -17.49 -2.19 3.19
N ASN A 78 -16.53 -2.73 3.94
CA ASN A 78 -16.09 -4.12 3.77
C ASN A 78 -17.12 -5.17 4.24
N LYS A 79 -18.14 -4.77 5.01
CA LYS A 79 -19.27 -5.65 5.37
C LYS A 79 -20.35 -5.69 4.30
N THR A 80 -20.27 -4.83 3.29
CA THR A 80 -21.33 -4.62 2.28
C THR A 80 -21.06 -5.36 0.97
N ILE A 81 -19.98 -6.14 0.90
CA ILE A 81 -19.68 -6.98 -0.26
C ILE A 81 -20.02 -8.43 0.13
N PRO A 82 -21.02 -9.06 -0.50
CA PRO A 82 -21.42 -10.44 -0.23
C PRO A 82 -20.34 -11.47 -0.60
#